data_AF-A0A8J2SG78-F1
#
_entry.id   AF-A0A8J2SG78-F1
#
_cell.length_a   1.000
_cell.length_b   1.000
_cell.length_c   1.000
_cell.angle_alpha   90.00
_cell.angle_beta   90.00
_cell.angle_gamma   90.00
#
_symmetry.space_group_name_H-M   'P 1'
#
loop_
_entity.id
_entity.type
_entity.pdbx_description
1 polymer ?
#
loop_
_entity_poly.entity_id
_entity_poly.type
_entity_poly.pdbx_seq_one_letter_code
_entity_poly.pdbx_strand_id
1 'polypeptide(L)'
;MAAEVTGTTISADAPLMSAGLDSIGATELSNKISAHLNTELSPTLLFDHPSLRSIADALSVDHETEGVLELEFETTAQEPRDSVQRPQQSAKAQSTPAIVEAISSTLSDILGTTVATDAPLMSVGLDSISATEFTNALAEKFDTELPQTLMFDQPTIDAMAGFIAETTEAPISFTLPGGCNDPTALKELGLRAWTANSHWPVSRLAANELQGTSAAYGAFLAPDAFKADPVFFGISRTEARAMDPMAMLVLETTYGALSDSSSNSRAKLANAPIGFFLGAGGSTFSKGLETASGNATKAPSVYSATSGALSVLSGRLSYTLGLTGPCQTTDTACSSSLVAAHQAVSALKLGESPAAAVAGVGVLTVSVSVAFSAAGMLSALGRCHTFDRRADGYCRGEGCGAFYFSTEADDVAVSGTAVQQDGPSASLTAPNGTSQQRLIEAVKAGSGPSLEAHGTGTALGDPIEVCAYFLFL
;
A
#
# COMPACT_ATOMS: atom_id res chain seq x y z
N MET A 1 22.91 26.78 28.10
CA MET A 1 21.80 25.83 27.88
C MET A 1 22.22 24.66 27.00
N ALA A 2 22.17 24.73 25.66
CA ALA A 2 22.47 23.55 24.82
C ALA A 2 23.88 22.97 25.05
N ALA A 3 24.91 23.83 25.13
CA ALA A 3 26.28 23.40 25.43
C ALA A 3 26.47 22.84 26.86
N GLU A 4 25.60 23.18 27.80
CA GLU A 4 25.64 22.62 29.16
C GLU A 4 25.02 21.24 29.21
N VAL A 5 24.03 20.96 28.35
CA VAL A 5 23.36 19.65 28.26
C VAL A 5 24.22 18.66 27.46
N THR A 6 24.82 19.08 26.36
CA THR A 6 25.65 18.20 25.51
C THR A 6 27.12 18.14 25.92
N GLY A 7 27.56 19.01 26.84
CA GLY A 7 28.96 19.11 27.25
C GLY A 7 29.91 19.60 26.14
N THR A 8 29.40 20.07 25.01
CA THR A 8 30.19 20.53 23.85
C THR A 8 29.58 21.80 23.23
N THR A 9 30.41 22.64 22.62
CA THR A 9 29.93 23.81 21.86
C THR A 9 29.25 23.36 20.57
N ILE A 10 27.97 23.72 20.42
CA ILE A 10 27.15 23.37 19.25
C ILE A 10 27.03 24.60 18.33
N SER A 11 27.18 24.38 17.02
CA SER A 11 26.91 25.42 16.02
C SER A 11 25.42 25.75 15.96
N ALA A 12 25.08 27.02 15.75
CA ALA A 12 23.68 27.47 15.72
C ALA A 12 22.83 26.80 14.62
N ASP A 13 23.49 26.38 13.53
CA ASP A 13 22.85 25.82 12.33
C ASP A 13 22.99 24.28 12.25
N ALA A 14 23.72 23.65 13.18
CA ALA A 14 23.93 22.20 13.16
C ALA A 14 22.74 21.45 13.81
N PRO A 15 22.37 20.26 13.29
CA PRO A 15 21.35 19.41 13.92
C PRO A 15 21.77 18.98 15.33
N LEU A 16 20.91 19.23 16.32
CA LEU A 16 21.23 19.05 17.74
C LEU A 16 21.57 17.60 18.11
N MET A 17 20.88 16.59 17.54
CA MET A 17 21.19 15.18 17.87
C MET A 17 22.51 14.73 17.25
N SER A 18 22.88 15.29 16.09
CA SER A 18 24.21 15.04 15.48
C SER A 18 25.35 15.59 16.33
N ALA A 19 25.06 16.56 17.20
CA ALA A 19 25.98 17.13 18.17
C ALA A 19 25.96 16.41 19.54
N GLY A 20 25.31 15.24 19.62
CA GLY A 20 25.30 14.40 20.83
C GLY A 20 24.14 14.65 21.79
N LEU A 21 23.10 15.36 21.37
CA LEU A 21 21.85 15.45 22.14
C LEU A 21 21.04 14.15 21.96
N ASP A 22 20.71 13.47 23.05
CA ASP A 22 19.82 12.30 23.05
C ASP A 22 18.40 12.69 23.50
N SER A 23 17.46 11.74 23.54
CA SER A 23 16.06 12.02 23.91
C SER A 23 15.91 12.55 25.35
N ILE A 24 16.83 12.21 26.25
CA ILE A 24 16.84 12.69 27.64
C ILE A 24 17.36 14.13 27.68
N GLY A 25 18.46 14.40 27.00
CA GLY A 25 19.02 15.74 26.84
C GLY A 25 18.09 16.69 26.09
N ALA A 26 17.34 16.20 25.10
CA ALA A 26 16.30 16.98 24.42
C ALA A 26 15.21 17.41 25.41
N THR A 27 14.73 16.49 26.26
CA THR A 27 13.74 16.82 27.29
C THR A 27 14.29 17.81 28.31
N GLU A 28 15.54 17.64 28.75
CA GLU A 28 16.20 18.58 29.68
C GLU A 28 16.39 19.97 29.06
N LEU A 29 16.79 20.03 27.79
CA LEU A 29 16.94 21.27 27.05
C LEU A 29 15.59 21.97 26.87
N SER A 30 14.53 21.23 26.52
CA SER A 30 13.17 21.77 26.39
C SER A 30 12.71 22.38 27.72
N ASN A 31 12.84 21.63 28.82
CA ASN A 31 12.49 22.11 30.17
C ASN A 31 13.28 23.37 30.56
N LYS A 32 14.57 23.44 30.21
CA LYS A 32 15.40 24.63 30.45
C LYS A 32 14.95 25.83 29.64
N ILE A 33 14.55 25.64 28.38
CA ILE A 33 14.03 26.71 27.52
C ILE A 33 12.65 27.17 28.03
N SER A 34 11.73 26.24 28.31
CA SER A 34 10.42 26.52 28.90
C SER A 34 10.53 27.31 30.20
N ALA A 35 11.42 26.89 31.11
CA ALA A 35 11.66 27.60 32.36
C ALA A 35 12.27 28.99 32.16
N HIS A 36 13.12 29.17 31.14
CA HIS A 36 13.76 30.45 30.86
C HIS A 36 12.83 31.47 30.18
N LEU A 37 11.97 30.98 29.29
CA LEU A 37 11.03 31.79 28.52
C LEU A 37 9.64 31.88 29.19
N ASN A 38 9.41 31.12 30.26
CA ASN A 38 8.14 31.04 30.99
C ASN A 38 6.95 30.69 30.07
N THR A 39 7.15 29.71 29.19
CA THR A 39 6.15 29.18 28.25
C THR A 39 6.15 27.66 28.30
N GLU A 40 4.98 27.04 28.16
CA GLU A 40 4.92 25.61 27.85
C GLU A 40 5.36 25.42 26.39
N LEU A 41 6.21 24.42 26.14
CA LEU A 41 6.69 24.08 24.80
C LEU A 41 6.24 22.66 24.48
N SER A 42 5.81 22.44 23.23
CA SER A 42 5.52 21.09 22.76
C SER A 42 6.73 20.16 22.99
N PRO A 43 6.52 18.94 23.50
CA PRO A 43 7.57 17.93 23.60
C PRO A 43 8.25 17.62 22.25
N THR A 44 7.60 17.91 21.12
CA THR A 44 8.12 17.68 19.77
C THR A 44 8.93 18.85 19.19
N LEU A 45 8.90 20.03 19.82
CA LEU A 45 9.47 21.27 19.26
C LEU A 45 10.94 21.11 18.81
N LEU A 46 11.76 20.46 19.62
CA LEU A 46 13.18 20.23 19.32
C LEU A 46 13.41 19.23 18.18
N PHE A 47 12.39 18.44 17.84
CA PHE A 47 12.40 17.51 16.72
C PHE A 47 11.92 18.19 15.43
N ASP A 48 10.90 19.05 15.55
CA ASP A 48 10.39 19.86 14.44
C ASP A 48 11.38 20.94 13.99
N HIS A 49 12.17 21.46 14.94
CA HIS A 49 13.19 22.49 14.73
C HIS A 49 14.58 21.98 15.13
N PRO A 50 15.35 21.41 14.17
CA PRO A 50 16.52 20.61 14.49
C PRO A 50 17.77 21.41 14.87
N SER A 51 17.78 22.74 14.68
CA SER A 51 18.91 23.62 14.99
C SER A 51 18.52 24.74 15.97
N LEU A 52 19.50 25.27 16.70
CA LEU A 52 19.28 26.38 17.63
C LEU A 52 18.66 27.59 16.93
N ARG A 53 19.04 27.85 15.67
CA ARG A 53 18.44 28.92 14.86
C ARG A 53 16.97 28.65 14.56
N SER A 54 16.64 27.44 14.08
CA SER A 54 15.24 27.10 13.77
C SER A 54 14.32 27.14 14.99
N ILE A 55 14.84 26.79 16.18
CA ILE A 55 14.08 26.87 17.44
C ILE A 55 13.84 28.33 17.82
N ALA A 56 14.87 29.18 17.73
CA ALA A 56 14.73 30.61 18.01
C ALA A 56 13.75 31.29 17.06
N ASP A 57 13.78 30.94 15.78
CA ASP A 57 12.84 31.44 14.77
C ASP A 57 11.41 30.97 15.09
N ALA A 58 11.20 29.68 15.40
CA ALA A 58 9.88 29.15 15.76
C ALA A 58 9.28 29.81 17.00
N LEU A 59 10.09 30.05 18.04
CA LEU A 59 9.66 30.71 19.28
C LEU A 59 9.44 32.22 19.11
N SER A 60 9.91 32.81 18.01
CA SER A 60 9.69 34.22 17.70
C SER A 60 8.37 34.49 16.96
N VAL A 61 7.70 33.42 16.49
CA VAL A 61 6.44 33.47 15.76
C VAL A 61 5.33 32.94 16.68
N ASP A 62 4.48 33.84 17.16
CA ASP A 62 3.18 33.64 17.84
C ASP A 62 3.15 33.17 19.32
N HIS A 63 2.85 34.14 20.19
CA HIS A 63 2.45 33.97 21.60
C HIS A 63 0.93 34.13 21.81
N GLU A 64 0.12 33.84 20.79
CA GLU A 64 -1.35 33.89 20.90
C GLU A 64 -1.98 32.63 20.32
N THR A 65 -2.12 31.57 21.13
CA THR A 65 -3.36 30.76 21.33
C THR A 65 -3.03 29.37 21.90
N GLU A 66 -3.37 29.13 23.17
CA GLU A 66 -3.51 27.78 23.72
C GLU A 66 -4.93 27.58 24.23
N GLY A 67 -5.60 26.57 23.67
CA GLY A 67 -6.84 25.99 24.18
C GLY A 67 -6.74 24.49 24.01
N VAL A 68 -6.23 23.79 25.04
CA VAL A 68 -6.20 22.33 25.10
C VAL A 68 -7.59 21.82 25.50
N LEU A 69 -8.21 21.01 24.64
CA LEU A 69 -9.42 20.24 24.96
C LEU A 69 -9.05 18.75 24.99
N GLU A 70 -9.09 18.14 26.18
CA GLU A 70 -9.02 16.69 26.36
C GLU A 70 -10.31 16.02 25.87
N LEU A 71 -10.18 14.92 25.13
CA LEU A 71 -11.31 14.07 24.73
C LEU A 71 -11.02 12.61 25.10
N GLU A 72 -11.92 12.02 25.90
CA GLU A 72 -11.93 10.62 26.30
C GLU A 72 -12.61 9.75 25.23
N PHE A 73 -12.01 8.60 24.90
CA PHE A 73 -12.63 7.56 24.06
C PHE A 73 -12.87 6.29 24.87
N GLU A 74 -14.13 5.87 25.00
CA GLU A 74 -14.52 4.60 25.63
C GLU A 74 -14.17 3.42 24.70
N THR A 75 -13.43 2.44 25.24
CA THR A 75 -13.04 1.21 24.53
C THR A 75 -13.70 0.00 25.19
N THR A 76 -14.60 -0.68 24.48
CA THR A 76 -15.08 -2.02 24.85
C THR A 76 -14.36 -3.07 24.02
N ALA A 77 -13.40 -3.77 24.65
CA ALA A 77 -12.70 -4.92 24.07
C ALA A 77 -13.48 -6.22 24.31
N GLN A 78 -13.59 -7.07 23.28
CA GLN A 78 -14.04 -8.46 23.42
C GLN A 78 -13.02 -9.42 22.78
N GLU A 79 -12.76 -10.54 23.47
CA GLU A 79 -11.75 -11.55 23.11
C GLU A 79 -12.16 -12.42 21.91
N PRO A 80 -11.19 -12.91 21.10
CA PRO A 80 -11.46 -13.64 19.87
C PRO A 80 -11.72 -15.14 20.13
N ARG A 81 -12.69 -15.70 19.39
CA ARG A 81 -12.98 -17.13 19.34
C ARG A 81 -12.38 -17.77 18.08
N ASP A 82 -11.94 -19.02 18.25
CA ASP A 82 -11.20 -19.84 17.30
C ASP A 82 -11.90 -20.12 15.96
N SER A 83 -11.04 -20.18 14.93
CA SER A 83 -11.04 -20.95 13.67
C SER A 83 -12.36 -21.13 12.92
N VAL A 84 -12.37 -20.81 11.60
CA VAL A 84 -12.85 -21.69 10.51
C VAL A 84 -12.66 -21.06 9.11
N GLN A 85 -12.08 -21.89 8.23
CA GLN A 85 -12.13 -22.10 6.76
C GLN A 85 -12.34 -20.97 5.71
N ARG A 86 -11.52 -21.08 4.65
CA ARG A 86 -11.50 -20.34 3.37
C ARG A 86 -12.67 -20.66 2.43
N PRO A 87 -13.20 -19.67 1.69
CA PRO A 87 -13.79 -19.86 0.36
C PRO A 87 -12.71 -19.83 -0.75
N GLN A 88 -13.00 -20.49 -1.88
CA GLN A 88 -12.11 -20.67 -3.03
C GLN A 88 -12.50 -19.75 -4.20
N GLN A 89 -11.47 -19.23 -4.89
CA GLN A 89 -11.36 -18.83 -6.32
C GLN A 89 -12.37 -17.80 -6.90
N SER A 90 -11.86 -16.64 -7.33
CA SER A 90 -12.59 -15.63 -8.12
C SER A 90 -12.55 -15.91 -9.63
N ALA A 91 -13.67 -15.64 -10.31
CA ALA A 91 -13.82 -15.72 -11.75
C ALA A 91 -13.13 -14.59 -12.55
N LYS A 92 -13.12 -14.76 -13.88
CA LYS A 92 -12.42 -13.91 -14.86
C LYS A 92 -13.24 -12.70 -15.30
N ALA A 93 -12.58 -11.55 -15.39
CA ALA A 93 -13.02 -10.30 -16.02
C ALA A 93 -13.66 -10.45 -17.41
N GLN A 94 -14.77 -9.73 -17.65
CA GLN A 94 -15.48 -9.68 -18.94
C GLN A 94 -15.71 -8.21 -19.38
N SER A 95 -15.45 -7.89 -20.65
CA SER A 95 -15.67 -6.53 -21.21
C SER A 95 -17.15 -6.13 -21.27
N THR A 96 -17.51 -4.85 -21.13
CA THR A 96 -18.90 -4.35 -21.17
C THR A 96 -19.73 -4.85 -22.38
N PRO A 97 -19.21 -4.90 -23.63
CA PRO A 97 -19.96 -5.49 -24.74
C PRO A 97 -20.21 -7.01 -24.57
N ALA A 98 -19.28 -7.72 -23.95
CA ALA A 98 -19.45 -9.14 -23.60
C ALA A 98 -20.42 -9.33 -22.43
N ILE A 99 -20.47 -8.39 -21.48
CA ILE A 99 -21.47 -8.36 -20.41
C ILE A 99 -22.86 -8.15 -21.02
N VAL A 100 -23.03 -7.17 -21.92
CA VAL A 100 -24.28 -6.93 -22.65
C VAL A 100 -24.71 -8.16 -23.46
N GLU A 101 -23.77 -8.79 -24.17
CA GLU A 101 -24.04 -10.03 -24.92
C GLU A 101 -24.42 -11.18 -23.99
N ALA A 102 -23.74 -11.34 -22.87
CA ALA A 102 -24.02 -12.36 -21.87
C ALA A 102 -25.39 -12.16 -21.20
N ILE A 103 -25.76 -10.93 -20.86
CA ILE A 103 -27.08 -10.55 -20.32
C ILE A 103 -28.16 -10.80 -21.38
N SER A 104 -27.94 -10.37 -22.62
CA SER A 104 -28.87 -10.55 -23.73
C SER A 104 -29.10 -12.02 -24.08
N SER A 105 -28.05 -12.83 -24.06
CA SER A 105 -28.12 -14.28 -24.27
C SER A 105 -28.91 -14.95 -23.14
N THR A 106 -28.59 -14.66 -21.88
CA THR A 106 -29.27 -15.27 -20.74
C THR A 106 -30.75 -14.86 -20.69
N LEU A 107 -31.10 -13.62 -21.05
CA LEU A 107 -32.50 -13.21 -21.22
C LEU A 107 -33.19 -13.95 -22.36
N SER A 108 -32.52 -14.10 -23.50
CA SER A 108 -33.07 -14.81 -24.66
C SER A 108 -33.32 -16.28 -24.36
N ASP A 109 -32.49 -16.92 -23.53
CA ASP A 109 -32.66 -18.30 -23.10
C ASP A 109 -33.87 -18.48 -22.17
N ILE A 110 -34.14 -17.50 -21.31
CA ILE A 110 -35.26 -17.53 -20.34
C ILE A 110 -36.59 -17.11 -21.00
N LEU A 111 -36.58 -16.03 -21.78
CA LEU A 111 -37.78 -15.45 -22.40
C LEU A 111 -38.09 -16.02 -23.80
N GLY A 112 -37.14 -16.73 -24.42
CA GLY A 112 -37.28 -17.27 -25.77
C GLY A 112 -37.34 -16.21 -26.88
N THR A 113 -37.03 -14.94 -26.57
CA THR A 113 -37.09 -13.81 -27.51
C THR A 113 -35.91 -12.87 -27.31
N THR A 114 -35.51 -12.19 -28.40
CA THR A 114 -34.44 -11.19 -28.33
C THR A 114 -34.98 -9.88 -27.77
N VAL A 115 -34.31 -9.34 -26.75
CA VAL A 115 -34.68 -8.11 -26.05
C VAL A 115 -33.75 -6.97 -26.48
N ALA A 116 -34.30 -5.79 -26.77
CA ALA A 116 -33.50 -4.60 -27.06
C ALA A 116 -32.80 -4.09 -25.79
N THR A 117 -31.59 -3.54 -25.92
CA THR A 117 -30.73 -3.26 -24.76
C THR A 117 -31.23 -2.11 -23.88
N ASP A 118 -32.00 -1.20 -24.47
CA ASP A 118 -32.59 -0.03 -23.85
C ASP A 118 -34.05 -0.24 -23.39
N ALA A 119 -34.63 -1.42 -23.66
CA ALA A 119 -36.02 -1.70 -23.34
C ALA A 119 -36.19 -2.09 -21.84
N PRO A 120 -37.21 -1.54 -21.15
CA PRO A 120 -37.54 -1.96 -19.79
C PRO A 120 -37.96 -3.44 -19.73
N LEU A 121 -37.23 -4.27 -19.00
CA LEU A 121 -37.41 -5.74 -19.00
C LEU A 121 -38.81 -6.20 -18.57
N MET A 122 -39.46 -5.47 -17.66
CA MET A 122 -40.84 -5.77 -17.24
C MET A 122 -41.86 -5.58 -18.37
N SER A 123 -41.57 -4.71 -19.34
CA SER A 123 -42.46 -4.50 -20.51
C SER A 123 -42.37 -5.63 -21.54
N VAL A 124 -41.36 -6.49 -21.42
CA VAL A 124 -41.05 -7.58 -22.36
C VAL A 124 -41.51 -8.94 -21.82
N GLY A 125 -42.27 -8.96 -20.72
CA GLY A 125 -42.94 -10.16 -20.21
C GLY A 125 -42.17 -10.94 -19.14
N LEU A 126 -41.13 -10.34 -18.55
CA LEU A 126 -40.41 -10.94 -17.43
C LEU A 126 -41.26 -10.85 -16.15
N ASP A 127 -41.56 -12.00 -15.55
CA ASP A 127 -42.34 -12.13 -14.32
C ASP A 127 -41.44 -12.34 -13.08
N SER A 128 -42.02 -12.40 -11.88
CA SER A 128 -41.25 -12.51 -10.64
C SER A 128 -40.46 -13.82 -10.49
N ILE A 129 -40.81 -14.88 -11.22
CA ILE A 129 -40.11 -16.18 -11.15
C ILE A 129 -38.91 -16.15 -12.11
N SER A 130 -39.14 -15.74 -13.35
CA SER A 130 -38.09 -15.58 -14.37
C SER A 130 -37.07 -14.51 -13.99
N ALA A 131 -37.47 -13.48 -13.22
CA ALA A 131 -36.56 -12.48 -12.66
C ALA A 131 -35.55 -13.07 -11.65
N THR A 132 -36.00 -13.95 -10.76
CA THR A 132 -35.13 -14.62 -9.79
C THR A 132 -34.19 -15.62 -10.49
N GLU A 133 -34.71 -16.40 -11.44
CA GLU A 133 -33.89 -17.33 -12.24
C GLU A 133 -32.83 -16.58 -13.05
N PHE A 134 -33.20 -15.45 -13.66
CA PHE A 134 -32.27 -14.60 -14.39
C PHE A 134 -31.17 -14.02 -13.52
N THR A 135 -31.53 -13.47 -12.35
CA THR A 135 -30.55 -12.90 -11.41
C THR A 135 -29.59 -13.98 -10.91
N ASN A 136 -30.09 -15.17 -10.58
CA ASN A 136 -29.25 -16.30 -10.16
C ASN A 136 -28.32 -16.77 -11.29
N ALA A 137 -28.83 -16.85 -12.53
CA ALA A 137 -28.02 -17.24 -13.69
C ALA A 137 -26.92 -16.22 -14.01
N LEU A 138 -27.20 -14.92 -13.85
CA LEU A 138 -26.18 -13.88 -13.98
C LEU A 138 -25.16 -13.93 -12.83
N ALA A 139 -25.62 -14.11 -11.59
CA ALA A 139 -24.75 -14.24 -10.42
C ALA A 139 -23.77 -15.42 -10.58
N GLU A 140 -24.24 -16.56 -11.08
CA GLU A 140 -23.41 -17.73 -11.38
C GLU A 140 -22.44 -17.47 -12.54
N LYS A 141 -22.90 -16.79 -13.61
CA LYS A 141 -22.10 -16.55 -14.82
C LYS A 141 -20.99 -15.52 -14.63
N PHE A 142 -21.21 -14.54 -13.75
CA PHE A 142 -20.25 -13.49 -13.41
C PHE A 142 -19.58 -13.70 -12.06
N ASP A 143 -19.88 -14.80 -11.34
CA ASP A 143 -19.33 -15.14 -10.02
C ASP A 143 -19.41 -13.98 -9.02
N THR A 144 -20.59 -13.33 -8.97
CA THR A 144 -20.82 -12.14 -8.16
C THR A 144 -22.18 -12.21 -7.46
N GLU A 145 -22.27 -11.64 -6.26
CA GLU A 145 -23.55 -11.54 -5.55
C GLU A 145 -24.37 -10.38 -6.12
N LEU A 146 -25.45 -10.70 -6.84
CA LEU A 146 -26.36 -9.71 -7.39
C LEU A 146 -27.60 -9.52 -6.49
N PRO A 147 -28.01 -8.28 -6.16
CA PRO A 147 -29.22 -8.02 -5.41
C PRO A 147 -30.45 -8.58 -6.15
N GLN A 148 -31.39 -9.20 -5.43
CA GLN A 148 -32.66 -9.63 -6.05
C GLN A 148 -33.55 -8.47 -6.53
N THR A 149 -33.22 -7.24 -6.12
CA THR A 149 -33.86 -6.01 -6.60
C THR A 149 -33.23 -5.45 -7.87
N LEU A 150 -32.12 -6.03 -8.38
CA LEU A 150 -31.34 -5.51 -9.50
C LEU A 150 -32.21 -5.12 -10.70
N MET A 151 -33.25 -5.89 -10.99
CA MET A 151 -34.14 -5.66 -12.14
C MET A 151 -35.07 -4.46 -11.96
N PHE A 152 -35.36 -4.08 -10.72
CA PHE A 152 -36.14 -2.90 -10.37
C PHE A 152 -35.26 -1.66 -10.33
N ASP A 153 -34.04 -1.82 -9.80
CA ASP A 153 -33.07 -0.74 -9.66
C ASP A 153 -32.41 -0.39 -11.00
N GLN A 154 -32.22 -1.39 -11.87
CA GLN A 154 -31.60 -1.30 -13.19
C GLN A 154 -32.49 -1.97 -14.25
N PRO A 155 -33.47 -1.24 -14.82
CA PRO A 155 -34.58 -1.85 -15.56
C PRO A 155 -34.25 -2.24 -17.02
N THR A 156 -33.07 -1.92 -17.53
CA THR A 156 -32.65 -2.18 -18.93
C THR A 156 -31.35 -2.99 -18.97
N ILE A 157 -31.06 -3.68 -20.08
CA ILE A 157 -29.81 -4.44 -20.27
C ILE A 157 -28.61 -3.50 -20.15
N ASP A 158 -28.67 -2.30 -20.72
CA ASP A 158 -27.59 -1.32 -20.65
C ASP A 158 -27.33 -0.85 -19.20
N ALA A 159 -28.39 -0.61 -18.42
CA ALA A 159 -28.29 -0.21 -17.02
C ALA A 159 -27.77 -1.35 -16.14
N MET A 160 -28.22 -2.59 -16.39
CA MET A 160 -27.71 -3.78 -15.69
C MET A 160 -26.27 -4.08 -16.07
N ALA A 161 -25.88 -3.90 -17.33
CA ALA A 161 -24.51 -4.07 -17.78
C ALA A 161 -23.59 -3.02 -17.13
N GLY A 162 -24.06 -1.77 -17.00
CA GLY A 162 -23.36 -0.72 -16.25
C GLY A 162 -23.18 -1.09 -14.78
N PHE A 163 -24.25 -1.49 -14.10
CA PHE A 163 -24.18 -1.94 -12.70
C PHE A 163 -23.27 -3.15 -12.52
N ILE A 164 -23.40 -4.18 -13.37
CA ILE A 164 -22.54 -5.36 -13.29
C ILE A 164 -21.08 -4.96 -13.55
N ALA A 165 -20.81 -4.11 -14.55
CA ALA A 165 -19.46 -3.59 -14.82
C ALA A 165 -18.86 -2.84 -13.61
N GLU A 166 -19.62 -1.95 -12.99
CA GLU A 166 -19.25 -1.20 -11.77
C GLU A 166 -19.03 -2.14 -10.56
N THR A 167 -19.83 -3.20 -10.47
CA THR A 167 -19.71 -4.21 -9.41
C THR A 167 -18.57 -5.19 -9.69
N THR A 168 -18.13 -5.32 -10.96
CA THR A 168 -17.11 -6.29 -11.36
C THR A 168 -15.68 -5.80 -11.20
N GLU A 169 -15.28 -4.55 -11.46
CA GLU A 169 -13.84 -4.27 -11.48
C GLU A 169 -13.44 -2.80 -11.26
N ALA A 170 -12.74 -2.53 -10.15
CA ALA A 170 -11.77 -1.44 -10.13
C ALA A 170 -10.47 -1.95 -10.77
N PRO A 171 -9.69 -1.10 -11.48
CA PRO A 171 -8.40 -1.46 -12.09
C PRO A 171 -7.28 -1.59 -11.03
N ILE A 172 -7.56 -2.37 -10.00
CA ILE A 172 -6.78 -2.53 -8.78
C ILE A 172 -6.69 -4.03 -8.52
N SER A 173 -5.48 -4.52 -8.32
CA SER A 173 -5.24 -5.89 -7.86
C SER A 173 -4.29 -5.84 -6.68
N PHE A 174 -4.53 -6.67 -5.67
CA PHE A 174 -3.67 -6.74 -4.51
C PHE A 174 -3.64 -8.14 -3.90
N THR A 175 -2.60 -8.40 -3.14
CA THR A 175 -2.45 -9.57 -2.30
C THR A 175 -1.78 -9.10 -1.01
N LEU A 176 -2.53 -9.17 0.07
CA LEU A 176 -2.20 -8.65 1.39
C LEU A 176 -2.24 -9.77 2.44
N PRO A 177 -1.69 -9.54 3.65
CA PRO A 177 -1.69 -10.53 4.72
C PRO A 177 -3.10 -10.97 5.11
N GLY A 178 -3.21 -12.15 5.70
CA GLY A 178 -4.51 -12.73 6.08
C GLY A 178 -5.30 -13.34 4.91
N GLY A 179 -4.69 -13.45 3.71
CA GLY A 179 -5.36 -13.95 2.52
C GLY A 179 -6.28 -12.92 1.86
N CYS A 180 -6.05 -11.63 2.15
CA CYS A 180 -6.80 -10.54 1.57
C CYS A 180 -6.33 -10.27 0.14
N ASN A 181 -7.18 -10.58 -0.83
CA ASN A 181 -6.90 -10.39 -2.25
C ASN A 181 -8.10 -9.84 -3.04
N ASP A 182 -9.16 -9.43 -2.33
CA ASP A 182 -10.35 -8.81 -2.89
C ASP A 182 -10.91 -7.73 -1.92
N PRO A 183 -11.76 -6.81 -2.41
CA PRO A 183 -12.32 -5.72 -1.58
C PRO A 183 -13.15 -6.20 -0.39
N THR A 184 -13.84 -7.33 -0.50
CA THR A 184 -14.64 -7.91 0.59
C THR A 184 -13.72 -8.37 1.73
N ALA A 185 -12.68 -9.13 1.41
CA ALA A 185 -11.67 -9.57 2.37
C ALA A 185 -10.94 -8.37 3.01
N LEU A 186 -10.67 -7.31 2.25
CA LEU A 186 -10.09 -6.07 2.78
C LEU A 186 -11.02 -5.38 3.79
N LYS A 187 -12.31 -5.28 3.45
CA LYS A 187 -13.33 -4.72 4.34
C LYS A 187 -13.50 -5.58 5.60
N GLU A 188 -13.49 -6.91 5.48
CA GLU A 188 -13.55 -7.81 6.62
C GLU A 188 -12.34 -7.68 7.54
N LEU A 189 -11.14 -7.54 6.97
CA LEU A 189 -9.91 -7.29 7.73
C LEU A 189 -10.04 -6.01 8.57
N GLY A 190 -10.54 -4.93 7.96
CA GLY A 190 -10.79 -3.66 8.65
C GLY A 190 -11.89 -3.74 9.72
N LEU A 191 -13.03 -4.39 9.43
CA LEU A 191 -14.18 -4.46 10.34
C LEU A 191 -13.93 -5.32 11.59
N ARG A 192 -13.10 -6.36 11.49
CA ARG A 192 -12.90 -7.32 12.59
C ARG A 192 -11.78 -6.94 13.55
N ALA A 193 -11.14 -5.77 13.38
CA ALA A 193 -9.89 -5.40 14.04
C ALA A 193 -8.86 -6.55 13.99
N TRP A 194 -8.89 -7.32 12.89
CA TRP A 194 -8.15 -8.56 12.79
C TRP A 194 -6.68 -8.21 12.57
N THR A 195 -5.83 -8.61 13.51
CA THR A 195 -4.41 -8.55 13.29
C THR A 195 -3.96 -9.72 12.43
N ALA A 196 -3.61 -9.45 11.17
CA ALA A 196 -2.91 -10.43 10.32
C ALA A 196 -1.46 -10.70 10.79
N ASN A 197 -1.05 -10.08 11.91
CA ASN A 197 0.24 -10.32 12.52
C ASN A 197 0.31 -11.74 13.09
N SER A 198 1.48 -12.33 12.95
CA SER A 198 1.79 -13.65 13.46
C SER A 198 3.29 -13.77 13.68
N HIS A 199 3.71 -14.89 14.26
CA HIS A 199 5.11 -15.26 14.21
C HIS A 199 5.50 -15.71 12.81
N TRP A 200 6.78 -15.58 12.50
CA TRP A 200 7.37 -16.07 11.27
C TRP A 200 6.94 -17.52 10.95
N PRO A 201 6.52 -17.81 9.71
CA PRO A 201 6.21 -19.18 9.31
C PRO A 201 7.42 -20.09 9.52
N VAL A 202 7.19 -21.27 10.12
CA VAL A 202 8.26 -22.26 10.40
C VAL A 202 9.09 -22.59 9.15
N SER A 203 8.45 -22.57 7.97
CA SER A 203 9.11 -22.81 6.69
C SER A 203 10.11 -21.73 6.25
N ARG A 204 10.08 -20.54 6.86
CA ARG A 204 10.95 -19.40 6.53
C ARG A 204 12.01 -19.09 7.58
N LEU A 205 12.08 -19.88 8.66
CA LEU A 205 13.04 -19.69 9.75
C LEU A 205 14.13 -20.76 9.76
N ALA A 206 15.38 -20.34 9.91
CA ALA A 206 16.40 -21.16 10.57
C ALA A 206 16.20 -21.01 12.09
N ALA A 207 16.26 -22.11 12.84
CA ALA A 207 15.90 -22.12 14.26
C ALA A 207 16.72 -21.09 15.09
N ASN A 208 16.05 -20.44 16.06
CA ASN A 208 16.59 -19.59 17.14
C ASN A 208 17.08 -18.15 16.82
N GLU A 209 16.99 -17.63 15.59
CA GLU A 209 17.53 -16.29 15.29
C GLU A 209 16.70 -15.11 15.82
N LEU A 210 15.40 -15.29 16.02
CA LEU A 210 14.47 -14.19 16.33
C LEU A 210 13.90 -14.22 17.76
N GLN A 211 14.26 -15.23 18.55
CA GLN A 211 13.61 -15.48 19.84
C GLN A 211 13.90 -14.35 20.83
N GLY A 212 12.84 -13.79 21.43
CA GLY A 212 12.95 -12.69 22.41
C GLY A 212 13.21 -11.31 21.79
N THR A 213 13.12 -11.17 20.46
CA THR A 213 13.27 -9.89 19.76
C THR A 213 11.92 -9.43 19.17
N SER A 214 11.76 -8.12 18.99
CA SER A 214 10.58 -7.56 18.28
C SER A 214 10.51 -7.98 16.80
N ALA A 215 11.62 -8.46 16.23
CA ALA A 215 11.66 -9.05 14.88
C ALA A 215 10.92 -10.40 14.75
N ALA A 216 10.49 -11.01 15.86
CA ALA A 216 9.76 -12.27 15.87
C ALA A 216 8.34 -12.19 15.28
N TYR A 217 7.82 -10.98 15.09
CA TYR A 217 6.47 -10.72 14.59
C TYR A 217 6.50 -10.15 13.16
N GLY A 218 5.43 -10.44 12.41
CA GLY A 218 5.16 -9.83 11.12
C GLY A 218 3.78 -10.22 10.58
N ALA A 219 3.28 -9.47 9.59
CA ALA A 219 2.10 -9.84 8.83
C ALA A 219 2.55 -10.46 7.50
N PHE A 220 2.25 -11.74 7.28
CA PHE A 220 2.80 -12.51 6.15
C PHE A 220 1.74 -12.80 5.10
N LEU A 221 2.17 -12.84 3.84
CA LEU A 221 1.32 -13.35 2.75
C LEU A 221 1.03 -14.83 2.96
N ALA A 222 -0.15 -15.25 2.54
CA ALA A 222 -0.53 -16.65 2.59
C ALA A 222 0.40 -17.50 1.69
N PRO A 223 0.69 -18.77 2.04
CA PRO A 223 1.64 -19.60 1.27
C PRO A 223 1.30 -19.77 -0.22
N ASP A 224 0.02 -19.61 -0.58
CA ASP A 224 -0.47 -19.67 -1.95
C ASP A 224 -0.26 -18.41 -2.77
N ALA A 225 0.07 -17.27 -2.16
CA ALA A 225 0.46 -16.05 -2.88
C ALA A 225 1.68 -16.25 -3.80
N PHE A 226 2.45 -17.33 -3.61
CA PHE A 226 3.66 -17.65 -4.39
C PHE A 226 3.45 -18.81 -5.37
N LYS A 227 2.19 -19.14 -5.72
CA LYS A 227 1.86 -20.32 -6.56
C LYS A 227 1.57 -19.99 -8.03
N ALA A 228 1.71 -18.74 -8.46
CA ALA A 228 1.60 -18.35 -9.86
C ALA A 228 2.40 -19.28 -10.78
N ASP A 229 1.79 -19.74 -11.88
CA ASP A 229 2.48 -20.62 -12.82
C ASP A 229 3.45 -19.79 -13.69
N PRO A 230 4.78 -19.96 -13.54
CA PRO A 230 5.74 -19.21 -14.35
C PRO A 230 5.59 -19.50 -15.85
N VAL A 231 5.06 -20.67 -16.23
CA VAL A 231 4.85 -21.04 -17.64
C VAL A 231 3.80 -20.13 -18.30
N PHE A 232 2.80 -19.68 -17.55
CA PHE A 232 1.84 -18.68 -18.04
C PHE A 232 2.55 -17.41 -18.49
N PHE A 233 3.62 -16.99 -17.80
CA PHE A 233 4.43 -15.82 -18.14
C PHE A 233 5.55 -16.10 -19.14
N GLY A 234 5.62 -17.31 -19.72
CA GLY A 234 6.72 -17.70 -20.61
C GLY A 234 8.05 -17.90 -19.88
N ILE A 235 8.02 -18.01 -18.55
CA ILE A 235 9.20 -18.17 -17.70
C ILE A 235 9.42 -19.65 -17.44
N SER A 236 10.65 -20.13 -17.68
CA SER A 236 10.97 -21.53 -17.42
C SER A 236 10.99 -21.83 -15.92
N ARG A 237 10.65 -23.06 -15.51
CA ARG A 237 10.73 -23.47 -14.09
C ARG A 237 12.14 -23.35 -13.51
N THR A 238 13.18 -23.46 -14.36
CA THR A 238 14.58 -23.29 -13.96
C THR A 238 14.89 -21.83 -13.64
N GLU A 239 14.42 -20.91 -14.48
CA GLU A 239 14.55 -19.46 -14.25
C GLU A 239 13.75 -19.03 -13.03
N ALA A 240 12.49 -19.45 -12.91
CA ALA A 240 11.62 -19.11 -11.80
C ALA A 240 12.21 -19.48 -10.43
N ARG A 241 12.94 -20.60 -10.33
CA ARG A 241 13.65 -21.01 -9.10
C ARG A 241 14.81 -20.10 -8.71
N ALA A 242 15.35 -19.35 -9.66
CA ALA A 242 16.44 -18.39 -9.45
C ALA A 242 15.93 -16.96 -9.32
N MET A 243 14.64 -16.70 -9.52
CA MET A 243 14.03 -15.38 -9.40
C MET A 243 13.70 -15.06 -7.95
N ASP A 244 13.84 -13.77 -7.60
CA ASP A 244 13.28 -13.21 -6.38
C ASP A 244 11.76 -13.46 -6.37
N PRO A 245 11.18 -13.99 -5.28
CA PRO A 245 9.74 -14.22 -5.16
C PRO A 245 8.89 -12.97 -5.44
N MET A 246 9.42 -11.78 -5.17
CA MET A 246 8.75 -10.51 -5.49
C MET A 246 8.46 -10.38 -6.99
N ALA A 247 9.30 -10.94 -7.87
CA ALA A 247 9.13 -10.82 -9.32
C ALA A 247 7.85 -11.51 -9.82
N MET A 248 7.53 -12.69 -9.28
CA MET A 248 6.30 -13.40 -9.65
C MET A 248 5.06 -12.73 -9.07
N LEU A 249 5.13 -12.24 -7.83
CA LEU A 249 4.05 -11.47 -7.22
C LEU A 249 3.73 -10.21 -8.03
N VAL A 250 4.75 -9.46 -8.43
CA VAL A 250 4.59 -8.25 -9.26
C VAL A 250 3.98 -8.59 -10.61
N LEU A 251 4.43 -9.67 -11.26
CA LEU A 251 3.86 -10.13 -12.53
C LEU A 251 2.38 -10.48 -12.42
N GLU A 252 2.00 -11.29 -11.44
CA GLU A 252 0.61 -11.72 -11.23
C GLU A 252 -0.30 -10.53 -10.88
N THR A 253 0.08 -9.76 -9.86
CA THR A 253 -0.72 -8.64 -9.35
C THR A 253 -0.89 -7.55 -10.43
N THR A 254 0.19 -7.17 -11.11
CA THR A 254 0.11 -6.11 -12.13
C THR A 254 -0.63 -6.60 -13.37
N TYR A 255 -0.49 -7.88 -13.75
CA TYR A 255 -1.27 -8.45 -14.85
C TYR A 255 -2.76 -8.48 -14.50
N GLY A 256 -3.14 -8.75 -13.25
CA GLY A 256 -4.50 -8.62 -12.74
C GLY A 256 -5.03 -7.20 -12.99
N ALA A 257 -4.38 -6.20 -12.39
CA ALA A 257 -4.79 -4.80 -12.52
C ALA A 257 -4.87 -4.32 -13.99
N LEU A 258 -3.97 -4.80 -14.85
CA LEU A 258 -4.01 -4.51 -16.29
C LEU A 258 -5.16 -5.23 -17.00
N SER A 259 -5.44 -6.49 -16.68
CA SER A 259 -6.49 -7.29 -17.34
C SER A 259 -7.89 -6.81 -16.95
N ASP A 260 -8.03 -6.33 -15.72
CA ASP A 260 -9.24 -5.78 -15.10
C ASP A 260 -9.61 -4.40 -15.68
N SER A 261 -8.66 -3.70 -16.30
CA SER A 261 -9.01 -2.59 -17.19
C SER A 261 -9.62 -3.19 -18.46
N SER A 262 -10.96 -3.11 -18.57
CA SER A 262 -11.93 -3.76 -19.48
C SER A 262 -11.60 -3.92 -20.98
N SER A 263 -10.43 -3.47 -21.44
CA SER A 263 -9.95 -3.50 -22.82
C SER A 263 -8.62 -4.22 -23.05
N ASN A 264 -7.87 -4.65 -22.03
CA ASN A 264 -6.48 -5.10 -22.18
C ASN A 264 -6.31 -6.63 -22.18
N SER A 265 -6.46 -7.25 -23.35
CA SER A 265 -6.00 -8.64 -23.53
C SER A 265 -4.48 -8.70 -23.59
N ARG A 266 -3.87 -9.85 -23.26
CA ARG A 266 -2.42 -10.04 -23.38
C ARG A 266 -1.87 -9.73 -24.78
N ALA A 267 -2.65 -9.96 -25.82
CA ALA A 267 -2.29 -9.60 -27.19
C ALA A 267 -2.27 -8.09 -27.42
N LYS A 268 -3.14 -7.34 -26.74
CA LYS A 268 -3.19 -5.87 -26.80
C LYS A 268 -2.11 -5.21 -25.95
N LEU A 269 -1.65 -5.86 -24.88
CA LEU A 269 -0.52 -5.39 -24.07
C LEU A 269 0.81 -5.45 -24.84
N ALA A 270 0.95 -6.38 -25.79
CA ALA A 270 2.17 -6.53 -26.57
C ALA A 270 2.43 -5.28 -27.43
N ASN A 271 3.59 -4.66 -27.22
CA ASN A 271 4.01 -3.37 -27.77
C ASN A 271 3.12 -2.18 -27.38
N ALA A 272 2.28 -2.32 -26.34
CA ALA A 272 1.50 -1.20 -25.84
C ALA A 272 2.44 -0.14 -25.23
N PRO A 273 2.21 1.16 -25.45
CA PRO A 273 3.03 2.23 -24.91
C PRO A 273 2.72 2.49 -23.43
N ILE A 274 2.48 1.45 -22.63
CA ILE A 274 2.13 1.55 -21.22
C ILE A 274 3.41 1.66 -20.39
N GLY A 275 3.49 2.68 -19.53
CA GLY A 275 4.58 2.80 -18.55
C GLY A 275 4.42 1.84 -17.37
N PHE A 276 5.53 1.41 -16.76
CA PHE A 276 5.54 0.62 -15.54
C PHE A 276 6.43 1.24 -14.45
N PHE A 277 5.83 1.52 -13.30
CA PHE A 277 6.47 2.17 -12.16
C PHE A 277 6.33 1.29 -10.92
N LEU A 278 7.44 0.74 -10.44
CA LEU A 278 7.46 -0.19 -9.30
C LEU A 278 8.06 0.48 -8.06
N GLY A 279 7.33 0.50 -6.96
CA GLY A 279 7.86 0.76 -5.62
C GLY A 279 8.34 -0.55 -4.99
N ALA A 280 9.65 -0.69 -4.80
CA ALA A 280 10.23 -1.88 -4.17
C ALA A 280 11.57 -1.53 -3.54
N GLY A 281 11.88 -2.15 -2.40
CA GLY A 281 13.16 -1.95 -1.72
C GLY A 281 13.64 -3.21 -1.02
N GLY A 282 14.94 -3.24 -0.70
CA GLY A 282 15.50 -4.27 0.19
C GLY A 282 15.57 -5.70 -0.38
N SER A 283 15.70 -5.89 -1.70
CA SER A 283 15.91 -7.23 -2.25
C SER A 283 17.25 -7.83 -1.76
N THR A 284 17.18 -8.68 -0.75
CA THR A 284 18.34 -9.45 -0.26
C THR A 284 18.36 -10.87 -0.83
N PHE A 285 17.48 -11.19 -1.78
CA PHE A 285 17.29 -12.55 -2.29
C PHE A 285 18.59 -13.17 -2.83
N SER A 286 19.33 -12.43 -3.67
CA SER A 286 20.61 -12.92 -4.21
C SER A 286 21.63 -13.22 -3.10
N LYS A 287 21.68 -12.39 -2.04
CA LYS A 287 22.53 -12.64 -0.86
C LYS A 287 22.04 -13.83 -0.03
N GLY A 288 20.72 -13.99 0.11
CA GLY A 288 20.10 -15.12 0.81
C GLY A 288 20.35 -16.47 0.14
N LEU A 289 20.38 -16.50 -1.20
CA LEU A 289 20.72 -17.69 -1.98
C LEU A 289 22.19 -18.12 -1.78
N GLU A 290 23.10 -17.14 -1.69
CA GLU A 290 24.52 -17.38 -1.39
C GLU A 290 24.72 -17.94 0.02
N THR A 291 24.01 -17.41 1.02
CA THR A 291 24.13 -17.87 2.42
C THR A 291 23.43 -19.19 2.69
N ALA A 292 22.23 -19.41 2.14
CA ALA A 292 21.41 -20.61 2.42
C ALA A 292 21.97 -21.88 1.75
N SER A 293 22.73 -21.75 0.67
CA SER A 293 23.28 -22.91 -0.03
C SER A 293 24.43 -23.58 0.73
N GLY A 294 25.05 -22.95 1.74
CA GLY A 294 26.22 -23.49 2.48
C GLY A 294 27.44 -23.86 1.60
N ASN A 295 27.33 -23.63 0.30
CA ASN A 295 28.23 -24.05 -0.75
C ASN A 295 28.57 -22.80 -1.55
N ALA A 296 29.61 -22.10 -1.12
CA ALA A 296 30.29 -21.08 -1.91
C ALA A 296 30.96 -21.64 -3.20
N THR A 297 30.64 -22.89 -3.58
CA THR A 297 31.32 -23.71 -4.59
C THR A 297 30.46 -24.00 -5.82
N LYS A 298 29.17 -23.61 -5.84
CA LYS A 298 28.33 -23.81 -7.04
C LYS A 298 28.51 -22.62 -7.98
N ALA A 299 28.96 -22.90 -9.21
CA ALA A 299 29.11 -21.86 -10.22
C ALA A 299 27.77 -21.10 -10.41
N PRO A 300 27.81 -19.76 -10.58
CA PRO A 300 26.60 -18.97 -10.78
C PRO A 300 25.87 -19.47 -12.03
N SER A 301 24.53 -19.51 -11.94
CA SER A 301 23.69 -19.86 -13.08
C SER A 301 23.59 -18.69 -14.06
N VAL A 302 23.14 -18.95 -15.28
CA VAL A 302 22.84 -17.89 -16.26
C VAL A 302 21.79 -16.88 -15.77
N TYR A 303 20.96 -17.25 -14.79
CA TYR A 303 19.92 -16.40 -14.19
C TYR A 303 20.41 -15.64 -12.97
N SER A 304 21.65 -15.85 -12.51
CA SER A 304 22.14 -15.23 -11.28
C SER A 304 22.15 -13.71 -11.35
N ALA A 305 22.51 -13.13 -12.51
CA ALA A 305 22.50 -11.68 -12.72
C ALA A 305 21.08 -11.07 -12.76
N THR A 306 20.07 -11.86 -13.15
CA THR A 306 18.67 -11.43 -13.29
C THR A 306 17.78 -11.94 -12.16
N SER A 307 18.38 -12.41 -11.08
CA SER A 307 17.70 -13.04 -9.94
C SER A 307 16.93 -12.03 -9.09
N GLY A 308 17.60 -10.99 -8.59
CA GLY A 308 17.02 -10.08 -7.59
C GLY A 308 17.41 -8.61 -7.72
N ALA A 309 18.02 -8.19 -8.83
CA ALA A 309 18.27 -6.76 -9.06
C ALA A 309 16.94 -6.01 -9.20
N LEU A 310 16.78 -4.88 -8.51
CA LEU A 310 15.54 -4.09 -8.54
C LEU A 310 15.15 -3.67 -9.96
N SER A 311 16.11 -3.25 -10.80
CA SER A 311 15.86 -2.92 -12.22
C SER A 311 15.31 -4.10 -13.03
N VAL A 312 15.65 -5.34 -12.64
CA VAL A 312 15.13 -6.54 -13.29
C VAL A 312 13.71 -6.84 -12.85
N LEU A 313 13.26 -6.44 -11.65
CA LEU A 313 11.85 -6.60 -11.25
C LEU A 313 10.93 -5.82 -12.20
N SER A 314 11.19 -4.51 -12.40
CA SER A 314 10.40 -3.72 -13.34
C SER A 314 10.62 -4.14 -14.80
N GLY A 315 11.88 -4.33 -15.20
CA GLY A 315 12.21 -4.70 -16.58
C GLY A 315 11.61 -6.03 -17.02
N ARG A 316 11.53 -7.01 -16.10
CA ARG A 316 10.92 -8.32 -16.37
C ARG A 316 9.44 -8.20 -16.66
N LEU A 317 8.71 -7.36 -15.92
CA LEU A 317 7.29 -7.16 -16.18
C LEU A 317 7.05 -6.59 -17.60
N SER A 318 7.75 -5.51 -17.92
CA SER A 318 7.66 -4.87 -19.23
C SER A 318 8.08 -5.83 -20.35
N TYR A 319 9.16 -6.60 -20.15
CA TYR A 319 9.59 -7.63 -21.11
C TYR A 319 8.55 -8.73 -21.31
N THR A 320 7.99 -9.28 -20.23
CA THR A 320 7.06 -10.41 -20.26
C THR A 320 5.70 -10.03 -20.87
N LEU A 321 5.22 -8.82 -20.61
CA LEU A 321 3.94 -8.32 -21.14
C LEU A 321 4.09 -7.55 -22.45
N GLY A 322 5.32 -7.20 -22.84
CA GLY A 322 5.63 -6.45 -24.06
C GLY A 322 5.38 -4.94 -23.94
N LEU A 323 5.42 -4.37 -22.74
CA LEU A 323 5.18 -2.94 -22.52
C LEU A 323 6.38 -2.11 -23.00
N THR A 324 6.11 -0.97 -23.65
CA THR A 324 7.13 -0.12 -24.28
C THR A 324 7.22 1.30 -23.72
N GLY A 325 6.40 1.63 -22.71
CA GLY A 325 6.49 2.93 -22.02
C GLY A 325 7.66 3.02 -21.02
N PRO A 326 7.76 4.13 -20.28
CA PRO A 326 8.77 4.30 -19.23
C PRO A 326 8.75 3.14 -18.23
N CYS A 327 9.90 2.64 -17.81
CA CYS A 327 10.00 1.45 -16.96
C CYS A 327 11.05 1.65 -15.88
N GLN A 328 10.64 1.72 -14.62
CA GLN A 328 11.57 1.95 -13.50
C GLN A 328 11.13 1.32 -12.18
N THR A 329 12.11 1.12 -11.31
CA THR A 329 11.91 0.74 -9.91
C THR A 329 12.44 1.86 -9.01
N THR A 330 11.65 2.22 -8.00
CA THR A 330 11.92 3.28 -7.03
C THR A 330 12.02 2.68 -5.64
N ASP A 331 13.11 3.01 -4.93
CA ASP A 331 13.33 2.68 -3.53
C ASP A 331 13.49 3.99 -2.73
N THR A 332 12.42 4.39 -2.07
CA THR A 332 12.39 5.49 -1.10
C THR A 332 11.95 4.96 0.27
N ALA A 333 12.33 3.72 0.58
CA ALA A 333 11.87 2.99 1.77
C ALA A 333 10.33 2.90 1.85
N CYS A 334 9.70 3.29 2.96
CA CYS A 334 8.26 3.09 3.19
C CYS A 334 7.34 3.82 2.21
N SER A 335 7.82 4.88 1.53
CA SER A 335 7.02 5.66 0.58
C SER A 335 7.12 5.20 -0.88
N SER A 336 7.90 4.14 -1.15
CA SER A 336 8.29 3.74 -2.52
C SER A 336 7.12 3.59 -3.49
N SER A 337 6.00 2.99 -3.06
CA SER A 337 4.82 2.79 -3.90
C SER A 337 4.11 4.11 -4.25
N LEU A 338 4.00 5.03 -3.30
CA LEU A 338 3.39 6.36 -3.53
C LEU A 338 4.29 7.25 -4.39
N VAL A 339 5.61 7.17 -4.23
CA VAL A 339 6.55 7.89 -5.11
C VAL A 339 6.50 7.31 -6.53
N ALA A 340 6.41 5.98 -6.69
CA ALA A 340 6.18 5.36 -7.99
C ALA A 340 4.86 5.81 -8.63
N ALA A 341 3.78 5.93 -7.85
CA ALA A 341 2.51 6.48 -8.31
C ALA A 341 2.64 7.94 -8.77
N HIS A 342 3.35 8.78 -8.00
CA HIS A 342 3.62 10.17 -8.39
C HIS A 342 4.41 10.27 -9.71
N GLN A 343 5.41 9.41 -9.90
CA GLN A 343 6.18 9.35 -11.14
C GLN A 343 5.32 8.92 -12.33
N ALA A 344 4.43 7.94 -12.14
CA ALA A 344 3.47 7.54 -13.17
C ALA A 344 2.53 8.68 -13.55
N VAL A 345 1.91 9.35 -12.56
CA VAL A 345 1.06 10.53 -12.80
C VAL A 345 1.83 11.63 -13.53
N SER A 346 3.10 11.84 -13.19
CA SER A 346 3.96 12.82 -13.86
C SER A 346 4.24 12.45 -15.33
N ALA A 347 4.56 11.19 -15.60
CA ALA A 347 4.79 10.69 -16.95
C ALA A 347 3.54 10.79 -17.83
N LEU A 348 2.36 10.49 -17.28
CA LEU A 348 1.07 10.68 -17.96
C LEU A 348 0.82 12.17 -18.29
N LYS A 349 1.03 13.06 -17.31
CA LYS A 349 0.87 14.52 -17.50
C LYS A 349 1.85 15.10 -18.51
N LEU A 350 3.06 14.56 -18.61
CA LEU A 350 4.07 14.96 -19.59
C LEU A 350 3.85 14.33 -20.98
N GLY A 351 2.90 13.40 -21.12
CA GLY A 351 2.63 12.70 -22.37
C GLY A 351 3.72 11.70 -22.77
N GLU A 352 4.52 11.23 -21.81
CA GLU A 352 5.55 10.19 -22.06
C GLU A 352 4.90 8.81 -22.30
N SER A 353 3.66 8.64 -21.84
CA SER A 353 2.85 7.44 -22.04
C SER A 353 1.37 7.78 -21.86
N PRO A 354 0.44 7.16 -22.64
CA PRO A 354 -1.01 7.38 -22.48
C PRO A 354 -1.62 6.66 -21.27
N ALA A 355 -0.93 5.65 -20.72
CA ALA A 355 -1.40 4.82 -19.61
C ALA A 355 -0.22 4.23 -18.82
N ALA A 356 -0.39 4.01 -17.52
CA ALA A 356 0.69 3.50 -16.67
C ALA A 356 0.17 2.46 -15.69
N ALA A 357 0.94 1.39 -15.49
CA ALA A 357 0.78 0.49 -14.37
C ALA A 357 1.71 0.92 -13.23
N VAL A 358 1.18 0.93 -12.01
CA VAL A 358 1.92 1.21 -10.78
C VAL A 358 1.80 0.02 -9.87
N ALA A 359 2.90 -0.45 -9.29
CA ALA A 359 2.86 -1.51 -8.30
C ALA A 359 3.73 -1.17 -7.08
N GLY A 360 3.39 -1.73 -5.93
CA GLY A 360 4.20 -1.73 -4.72
C GLY A 360 4.35 -3.15 -4.21
N VAL A 361 5.56 -3.58 -3.88
CA VAL A 361 5.82 -4.93 -3.34
C VAL A 361 6.78 -4.90 -2.15
N GLY A 362 6.48 -5.72 -1.13
CA GLY A 362 7.34 -5.95 0.01
C GLY A 362 7.23 -7.40 0.49
N VAL A 363 8.37 -8.08 0.63
CA VAL A 363 8.46 -9.43 1.22
C VAL A 363 9.49 -9.38 2.35
N LEU A 364 9.16 -9.97 3.50
CA LEU A 364 9.98 -9.86 4.70
C LEU A 364 11.16 -10.82 4.63
N THR A 365 12.32 -10.33 5.09
CA THR A 365 13.53 -11.13 5.31
C THR A 365 13.97 -11.02 6.77
N VAL A 366 14.53 -12.11 7.28
CA VAL A 366 14.96 -12.22 8.68
C VAL A 366 16.02 -11.16 9.00
N SER A 367 17.04 -11.04 8.14
CA SER A 367 18.15 -10.09 8.32
C SER A 367 17.70 -8.64 8.45
N VAL A 368 16.79 -8.19 7.59
CA VAL A 368 16.24 -6.82 7.66
C VAL A 368 15.38 -6.64 8.90
N SER A 369 14.61 -7.66 9.30
CA SER A 369 13.79 -7.60 10.52
C SER A 369 14.64 -7.47 11.77
N VAL A 370 15.72 -8.25 11.88
CA VAL A 370 16.69 -8.14 12.97
C VAL A 370 17.34 -6.75 12.99
N ALA A 371 17.74 -6.22 11.84
CA ALA A 371 18.33 -4.89 11.75
C ALA A 371 17.37 -3.79 12.24
N PHE A 372 16.09 -3.85 11.85
CA PHE A 372 15.08 -2.89 12.32
C PHE A 372 14.71 -3.06 13.80
N SER A 373 14.71 -4.30 14.31
CA SER A 373 14.56 -4.56 15.75
C SER A 373 15.72 -3.98 16.54
N ALA A 374 16.96 -4.18 16.08
CA ALA A 374 18.16 -3.62 16.70
C ALA A 374 18.20 -2.08 16.64
N ALA A 375 17.61 -1.48 15.60
CA ALA A 375 17.44 -0.03 15.47
C ALA A 375 16.30 0.55 16.34
N GLY A 376 15.56 -0.29 17.09
CA GLY A 376 14.47 0.15 17.95
C GLY A 376 13.20 0.60 17.18
N MET A 377 13.05 0.18 15.93
CA MET A 377 11.93 0.63 15.09
C MET A 377 10.68 -0.25 15.22
N LEU A 378 10.83 -1.48 15.73
CA LEU A 378 9.76 -2.48 15.75
C LEU A 378 9.11 -2.62 17.13
N SER A 379 7.78 -2.65 17.15
CA SER A 379 6.97 -2.89 18.35
C SER A 379 7.32 -4.22 19.03
N ALA A 380 7.45 -4.22 20.35
CA ALA A 380 7.69 -5.44 21.13
C ALA A 380 6.51 -6.42 21.05
N LEU A 381 5.31 -5.91 20.78
CA LEU A 381 4.07 -6.69 20.66
C LEU A 381 3.71 -7.00 19.20
N GLY A 382 4.53 -6.56 18.25
CA GLY A 382 4.32 -6.79 16.83
C GLY A 382 3.04 -6.15 16.31
N ARG A 383 2.67 -4.95 16.80
CA ARG A 383 1.48 -4.22 16.37
C ARG A 383 1.81 -2.74 16.17
N CYS A 384 1.21 -2.13 15.16
CA CYS A 384 1.18 -0.67 15.07
C CYS A 384 0.08 -0.17 16.00
N HIS A 385 0.47 0.38 17.14
CA HIS A 385 -0.45 1.01 18.09
C HIS A 385 -0.72 2.47 17.68
N THR A 386 -1.23 2.64 16.45
CA THR A 386 -1.37 3.94 15.79
C THR A 386 -2.24 4.89 16.60
N PHE A 387 -1.70 6.08 16.91
CA PHE A 387 -2.32 7.13 17.71
C PHE A 387 -2.70 6.73 19.15
N ASP A 388 -2.21 5.59 19.62
CA ASP A 388 -2.45 5.10 20.98
C ASP A 388 -1.24 5.42 21.86
N ARG A 389 -1.47 5.71 23.15
CA ARG A 389 -0.40 5.92 24.14
C ARG A 389 0.58 4.74 24.26
N ARG A 390 0.18 3.55 23.80
CA ARG A 390 0.99 2.32 23.74
C ARG A 390 1.93 2.25 22.51
N ALA A 391 1.91 3.25 21.62
CA ALA A 391 2.80 3.35 20.46
C ALA A 391 4.28 3.12 20.84
N ASP A 392 4.82 1.96 20.46
CA ASP A 392 6.18 1.51 20.78
C ASP A 392 7.00 1.11 19.54
N GLY A 393 6.47 1.37 18.34
CA GLY A 393 7.07 0.97 17.07
C GLY A 393 6.04 0.37 16.12
N TYR A 394 6.48 0.03 14.91
CA TYR A 394 5.61 -0.57 13.90
C TYR A 394 5.76 -2.09 13.83
N CYS A 395 4.79 -2.76 13.20
CA CYS A 395 4.89 -4.16 12.80
C CYS A 395 5.18 -4.27 11.30
N ARG A 396 6.14 -5.11 10.92
CA ARG A 396 6.45 -5.32 9.49
C ARG A 396 5.36 -6.16 8.82
N GLY A 397 5.05 -5.85 7.56
CA GLY A 397 4.11 -6.60 6.74
C GLY A 397 4.65 -6.93 5.35
N GLU A 398 4.12 -8.00 4.76
CA GLU A 398 4.29 -8.36 3.35
C GLU A 398 3.07 -7.90 2.55
N GLY A 399 3.26 -7.63 1.26
CA GLY A 399 2.16 -7.24 0.40
C GLY A 399 2.62 -6.99 -1.03
N CYS A 400 1.68 -7.14 -1.97
CA CYS A 400 1.82 -6.64 -3.33
C CYS A 400 0.50 -5.99 -3.75
N GLY A 401 0.56 -4.78 -4.28
CA GLY A 401 -0.62 -4.06 -4.79
C GLY A 401 -0.28 -3.38 -6.11
N ALA A 402 -1.23 -3.33 -7.02
CA ALA A 402 -1.07 -2.73 -8.34
C ALA A 402 -2.32 -1.93 -8.75
N PHE A 403 -2.08 -0.84 -9.46
CA PHE A 403 -3.08 0.05 -10.04
C PHE A 403 -2.79 0.26 -11.52
N TYR A 404 -3.84 0.39 -12.33
CA TYR A 404 -3.73 0.91 -13.68
C TYR A 404 -4.29 2.33 -13.78
N PHE A 405 -3.46 3.24 -14.30
CA PHE A 405 -3.78 4.64 -14.53
C PHE A 405 -3.93 4.90 -16.03
N SER A 406 -4.93 5.70 -16.39
CA SER A 406 -5.20 6.14 -17.75
C SER A 406 -5.58 7.62 -17.75
N THR A 407 -5.35 8.29 -18.87
CA THR A 407 -5.86 9.64 -19.11
C THR A 407 -7.32 9.67 -19.59
N GLU A 408 -7.87 8.50 -19.92
CA GLU A 408 -9.21 8.33 -20.53
C GLU A 408 -10.25 7.74 -19.55
N ALA A 409 -9.91 7.54 -18.27
CA ALA A 409 -10.81 6.94 -17.27
C ALA A 409 -11.52 8.01 -16.43
N ASP A 410 -12.85 7.93 -16.32
CA ASP A 410 -13.69 8.97 -15.69
C ASP A 410 -14.22 8.61 -14.29
N ASP A 411 -14.03 7.39 -13.78
CA ASP A 411 -14.70 6.93 -12.54
C ASP A 411 -13.99 7.37 -11.25
N VAL A 412 -12.65 7.27 -11.19
CA VAL A 412 -11.82 7.65 -10.02
C VAL A 412 -10.59 8.41 -10.47
N ALA A 413 -10.44 9.64 -10.00
CA ALA A 413 -9.36 10.55 -10.42
C ALA A 413 -8.36 10.85 -9.30
N VAL A 414 -7.07 10.81 -9.64
CA VAL A 414 -6.01 11.34 -8.78
C VAL A 414 -5.95 12.86 -8.90
N SER A 415 -6.54 13.56 -7.93
CA SER A 415 -6.66 15.03 -7.95
C SER A 415 -5.30 15.74 -7.90
N GLY A 416 -4.35 15.19 -7.15
CA GLY A 416 -3.02 15.77 -6.99
C GLY A 416 -2.06 14.82 -6.30
N THR A 417 -0.77 14.99 -6.56
CA THR A 417 0.31 14.28 -5.88
C THR A 417 1.50 15.23 -5.71
N ALA A 418 2.25 15.08 -4.62
CA ALA A 418 3.49 15.78 -4.39
C ALA A 418 4.46 14.85 -3.65
N VAL A 419 5.76 15.09 -3.82
CA VAL A 419 6.83 14.38 -3.11
C VAL A 419 7.84 15.44 -2.66
N GLN A 420 8.18 15.43 -1.37
CA GLN A 420 9.16 16.32 -0.78
C GLN A 420 10.08 15.55 0.18
N GLN A 421 11.20 16.17 0.55
CA GLN A 421 12.17 15.60 1.49
C GLN A 421 12.17 16.47 2.74
N ASP A 422 12.28 15.84 3.91
CA ASP A 422 12.31 16.53 5.21
C ASP A 422 13.41 17.60 5.32
N GLY A 423 14.53 17.41 4.63
CA GLY A 423 15.73 18.22 4.73
C GLY A 423 16.54 17.89 5.98
N PRO A 424 17.28 18.86 6.54
CA PRO A 424 17.84 18.72 7.88
C PRO A 424 16.73 18.48 8.91
N SER A 425 16.85 17.40 9.67
CA SER A 425 15.95 17.00 10.77
C SER A 425 16.77 16.64 12.00
N ALA A 426 16.11 16.31 13.12
CA ALA A 426 16.79 15.96 14.36
C ALA A 426 17.77 14.79 14.17
N SER A 427 17.41 13.80 13.36
CA SER A 427 18.29 12.73 12.88
C SER A 427 17.88 12.34 11.45
N LEU A 428 18.67 11.49 10.79
CA LEU A 428 18.36 10.99 9.45
C LEU A 428 17.01 10.25 9.38
N THR A 429 16.57 9.64 10.48
CA THR A 429 15.35 8.84 10.56
C THR A 429 14.24 9.53 11.36
N ALA A 430 14.48 10.74 11.87
CA ALA A 430 13.46 11.50 12.58
C ALA A 430 12.58 12.23 11.56
N PRO A 431 11.24 12.05 11.60
CA PRO A 431 10.33 12.78 10.74
C PRO A 431 10.34 14.28 11.08
N ASN A 432 9.95 15.13 10.13
CA ASN A 432 9.81 16.57 10.33
C ASN A 432 8.39 17.07 10.07
N GLY A 433 7.71 17.59 11.11
CA GLY A 433 6.33 18.05 11.00
C GLY A 433 6.14 19.24 10.06
N THR A 434 7.06 20.21 10.08
CA THR A 434 6.99 21.38 9.18
C THR A 434 7.10 20.97 7.71
N SER A 435 7.95 20.01 7.39
CA SER A 435 8.09 19.48 6.02
C SER A 435 6.84 18.69 5.59
N GLN A 436 6.21 17.94 6.50
CA GLN A 436 4.93 17.28 6.23
C GLN A 436 3.79 18.29 5.98
N GLN A 437 3.70 19.36 6.77
CA GLN A 437 2.73 20.45 6.53
C GLN A 437 2.89 21.07 5.14
N ARG A 438 4.12 21.44 4.78
CA ARG A 438 4.44 21.97 3.44
C ARG A 438 4.09 20.99 2.32
N LEU A 439 4.23 19.68 2.56
CA LEU A 439 3.83 18.64 1.61
C LEU A 439 2.32 18.61 1.40
N ILE A 440 1.56 18.64 2.49
CA ILE A 440 0.09 18.66 2.47
C ILE A 440 -0.41 19.92 1.73
N GLU A 441 0.14 21.10 2.06
CA GLU A 441 -0.18 22.36 1.39
C GLU A 441 0.11 22.34 -0.12
N ALA A 442 1.20 21.69 -0.53
CA ALA A 442 1.64 21.65 -1.93
C ALA A 442 0.69 20.90 -2.87
N VAL A 443 -0.12 19.96 -2.35
CA VAL A 443 -1.08 19.20 -3.17
C VAL A 443 -2.32 20.03 -3.55
N LYS A 444 -2.59 21.13 -2.82
CA LYS A 444 -3.79 22.02 -2.90
C LYS A 444 -5.13 21.33 -2.63
N ALA A 445 -6.00 22.08 -1.94
CA ALA A 445 -7.27 21.65 -1.37
C ALA A 445 -8.22 20.96 -2.37
N GLY A 446 -8.38 19.66 -2.16
CA GLY A 446 -9.42 18.79 -2.71
C GLY A 446 -9.55 17.51 -1.89
N SER A 447 -8.98 17.49 -0.67
CA SER A 447 -9.05 16.36 0.24
C SER A 447 -10.51 16.09 0.57
N GLY A 448 -10.96 14.87 0.28
CA GLY A 448 -12.24 14.38 0.74
C GLY A 448 -12.31 14.36 2.29
N PRO A 449 -13.45 13.97 2.87
CA PRO A 449 -13.67 14.00 4.32
C PRO A 449 -12.81 12.98 5.11
N SER A 450 -11.99 12.19 4.43
CA SER A 450 -11.22 11.09 4.99
C SER A 450 -9.74 11.22 4.67
N LEU A 451 -8.91 10.87 5.64
CA LEU A 451 -7.46 10.89 5.57
C LEU A 451 -6.92 9.51 5.97
N GLU A 452 -6.06 8.95 5.14
CA GLU A 452 -5.26 7.76 5.48
C GLU A 452 -3.85 8.23 5.84
N ALA A 453 -3.51 8.17 7.13
CA ALA A 453 -2.19 8.55 7.64
C ALA A 453 -1.14 7.45 7.38
N HIS A 454 0.14 7.80 7.45
CA HIS A 454 1.22 6.82 7.52
C HIS A 454 1.12 5.97 8.79
N GLY A 455 0.84 6.61 9.93
CA GLY A 455 0.26 5.97 11.12
C GLY A 455 1.05 4.77 11.63
N THR A 456 2.36 4.92 11.80
CA THR A 456 3.26 3.79 12.09
C THR A 456 3.15 3.23 13.51
N GLY A 457 2.45 3.89 14.43
CA GLY A 457 2.38 3.45 15.83
C GLY A 457 3.67 3.78 16.58
N THR A 458 4.36 4.86 16.21
CA THR A 458 5.60 5.28 16.85
C THR A 458 5.35 6.45 17.81
N ALA A 459 5.97 6.41 19.00
CA ALA A 459 5.80 7.45 20.01
C ALA A 459 6.19 8.87 19.53
N LEU A 460 7.08 8.98 18.53
CA LEU A 460 7.52 10.25 17.97
C LEU A 460 6.78 10.62 16.67
N GLY A 461 6.63 9.67 15.74
CA GLY A 461 6.10 9.95 14.41
C GLY A 461 4.61 10.25 14.42
N ASP A 462 3.84 9.49 15.22
CA ASP A 462 2.38 9.63 15.27
C ASP A 462 1.94 11.04 15.75
N PRO A 463 2.49 11.62 16.84
CA PRO A 463 2.16 12.99 17.21
C PRO A 463 2.55 14.03 16.16
N ILE A 464 3.74 13.89 15.55
CA ILE A 464 4.24 14.83 14.53
C ILE A 464 3.31 14.84 13.30
N GLU A 465 2.93 13.65 12.84
CA GLU A 465 2.05 13.49 11.68
C GLU A 465 0.64 14.04 11.97
N VAL A 466 0.07 13.75 13.14
CA VAL A 466 -1.23 14.28 13.55
C VAL A 466 -1.22 15.81 13.64
N CYS A 467 -0.19 16.39 14.26
CA CYS A 467 -0.03 17.85 14.33
C CYS A 467 0.09 18.50 12.94
N ALA A 468 0.73 17.82 11.98
CA ALA A 468 0.80 18.30 10.60
C ALA A 468 -0.57 18.36 9.92
N TYR A 469 -1.49 17.42 10.24
CA TYR A 469 -2.86 17.42 9.72
C TYR A 469 -3.77 18.45 10.39
N PHE A 470 -3.70 18.60 11.72
CA PHE A 470 -4.58 19.50 12.47
C PHE A 470 -4.39 20.98 12.14
N LEU A 471 -3.20 21.37 11.71
CA LEU A 471 -2.96 22.73 11.24
C LEU A 471 -3.50 22.99 9.82
N PHE A 472 -3.96 21.94 9.12
CA PHE A 472 -4.49 21.99 7.76
C PHE A 472 -6.02 21.84 7.68
N LEU A 473 -6.65 21.09 8.60
CA LEU A 473 -8.10 20.97 8.75
C LEU A 473 -8.68 22.18 9.50
#